data_AF-A0A9X7IPK7-F1
#
_entry.id   AF-A0A9X7IPK7-F1
#
_cell.length_a   1.000
_cell.length_b   1.000
_cell.length_c   1.000
_cell.angle_alpha   90.00
_cell.angle_beta   90.00
_cell.angle_gamma   90.00
#
_symmetry.space_group_name_H-M   'P 1'
#
loop_
_entity.id
_entity.type
_entity.pdbx_description
1 polymer ?
#
loop_
_entity_poly.entity_id
_entity_poly.type
_entity_poly.pdbx_seq_one_letter_code
_entity_poly.pdbx_strand_id
1 'polypeptide(L)'
;MLCYNLPDYPGEMAGEGGWVDMYLDAAGSFPVGRLWVSAEQNSIGCEIFENCNDDHLTRVALQLREFNAAGVRVLNTFEFIKSQYYGGTINTGDLADARVKHETP
;
A
#
# COMPACT_ATOMS: atom_id res chain seq x y z
N MET A 1 5.18 -11.98 -19.07
CA MET A 1 4.01 -11.07 -18.99
C MET A 1 4.50 -9.75 -18.42
N LEU A 2 4.21 -8.61 -19.04
CA LEU A 2 4.63 -7.31 -18.50
C LEU A 2 3.67 -6.91 -17.37
N CYS A 3 4.20 -6.37 -16.27
CA CYS A 3 3.44 -5.97 -15.10
C CYS A 3 2.40 -4.87 -15.38
N TYR A 4 2.58 -4.09 -16.45
CA TYR A 4 1.60 -3.13 -16.97
C TYR A 4 0.31 -3.75 -17.55
N ASN A 5 0.33 -5.04 -17.88
CA ASN A 5 -0.82 -5.74 -18.47
C ASN A 5 -1.64 -6.52 -17.42
N LEU A 6 -1.25 -6.42 -16.15
CA LEU A 6 -1.92 -7.08 -15.05
C LEU A 6 -2.99 -6.13 -14.48
N PRO A 7 -4.14 -6.65 -14.03
CA PRO A 7 -5.19 -5.81 -13.45
C PRO A 7 -4.64 -4.96 -12.30
N ASP A 8 -5.22 -3.77 -12.09
CA ASP A 8 -4.81 -2.76 -11.09
C ASP A 8 -5.00 -3.18 -9.62
N TYR A 9 -5.15 -4.49 -9.37
CA TYR A 9 -5.50 -5.10 -8.10
C TYR A 9 -4.29 -5.87 -7.53
N PRO A 10 -4.20 -6.06 -6.20
CA PRO A 10 -5.34 -6.25 -5.30
C PRO A 10 -6.04 -5.00 -4.71
N GLY A 11 -7.29 -5.21 -4.33
CA GLY A 11 -8.15 -4.51 -3.38
C GLY A 11 -8.78 -3.17 -3.77
N GLU A 12 -10.12 -3.09 -3.84
CA GLU A 12 -10.83 -1.91 -3.39
C GLU A 12 -10.42 -1.84 -1.92
N MET A 13 -9.66 -0.81 -1.58
CA MET A 13 -9.24 -0.49 -0.23
C MET A 13 -10.49 -0.37 0.66
N ALA A 14 -10.94 -1.50 1.22
CA ALA A 14 -12.24 -1.62 1.86
C ALA A 14 -12.22 -2.61 3.04
N GLY A 15 -12.83 -2.19 4.14
CA GLY A 15 -13.04 -3.00 5.34
C GLY A 15 -11.81 -3.11 6.23
N GLU A 16 -11.88 -4.09 7.14
CA GLU A 16 -10.88 -4.27 8.19
C GLU A 16 -9.56 -4.85 7.67
N GLY A 17 -8.46 -4.29 8.17
CA GLY A 17 -7.12 -4.77 7.86
C GLY A 17 -6.03 -4.12 8.69
N GLY A 18 -4.79 -4.46 8.36
CA GLY A 18 -3.60 -3.76 8.85
C GLY A 18 -3.13 -2.74 7.82
N TRP A 19 -2.77 -1.53 8.24
CA TRP A 19 -2.13 -0.56 7.36
C TRP A 19 -0.93 0.10 8.00
N VAL A 20 -0.04 0.57 7.14
CA VAL A 20 1.17 1.30 7.51
C VAL A 20 1.39 2.44 6.53
N ASP A 21 1.72 3.59 7.10
CA ASP A 21 2.19 4.72 6.31
C ASP A 21 3.66 4.50 5.93
N MET A 22 3.96 4.67 4.66
CA MET A 22 5.27 4.46 4.06
C MET A 22 6.01 5.78 4.00
N TYR A 23 7.24 5.82 4.52
CA TYR A 23 8.09 7.01 4.51
C TYR A 23 9.39 6.74 3.73
N LEU A 24 9.91 7.76 3.05
CA LEU A 24 11.21 7.69 2.34
C LEU A 24 12.40 8.03 3.24
N ASP A 25 12.15 8.66 4.38
CA ASP A 25 13.16 9.01 5.36
C ASP A 25 12.75 8.56 6.76
N ALA A 26 13.75 8.43 7.64
CA ALA A 26 13.54 8.12 9.05
C ALA A 26 12.99 9.30 9.86
N ALA A 27 12.99 10.52 9.29
CA ALA A 27 12.47 11.71 9.96
C ALA A 27 10.93 11.73 9.96
N GLY A 28 10.28 10.94 9.09
CA GLY A 28 8.83 10.80 9.04
C GLY A 28 8.13 12.06 8.54
N SER A 29 8.83 12.88 7.75
CA SER A 29 8.38 14.25 7.44
C SER A 29 7.03 14.28 6.72
N PHE A 30 6.87 13.41 5.71
CA PHE A 30 5.61 13.17 5.00
C PHE A 30 5.53 11.73 4.51
N PRO A 31 4.40 11.02 4.74
CA PRO A 31 4.20 9.71 4.16
C PRO A 31 4.06 9.84 2.64
N VAL A 32 4.71 8.96 1.90
CA VAL A 32 4.55 8.85 0.45
C VAL A 32 3.31 8.06 0.06
N GLY A 33 2.83 7.20 0.95
CA GLY A 33 1.60 6.46 0.74
C GLY A 33 1.29 5.58 1.93
N ARG A 34 0.23 4.81 1.79
CA ARG A 34 -0.27 3.85 2.75
C ARG A 34 -0.40 2.49 2.09
N LEU A 35 0.28 1.52 2.68
CA LEU A 35 0.09 0.12 2.35
C LEU A 35 -0.95 -0.47 3.29
N TRP A 36 -1.93 -1.20 2.75
CA TRP A 36 -2.99 -1.87 3.49
C TRP A 36 -3.04 -3.35 3.13
N VAL A 37 -3.36 -4.20 4.10
CA VAL A 37 -3.56 -5.64 3.91
C VAL A 37 -4.73 -6.13 4.74
N SER A 38 -5.61 -6.92 4.13
CA SER A 38 -6.63 -7.71 4.83
C SER A 38 -6.34 -9.18 4.63
N ALA A 39 -5.92 -9.84 5.71
CA ALA A 39 -5.69 -11.28 5.71
C ALA A 39 -7.00 -12.07 5.51
N GLU A 40 -8.11 -11.55 6.04
CA GLU A 40 -9.43 -12.18 5.93
C GLU A 40 -9.96 -12.16 4.51
N GLN A 41 -9.83 -11.01 3.83
CA GLN A 41 -10.26 -10.86 2.44
C GLN A 41 -9.19 -11.34 1.44
N ASN A 42 -8.01 -11.77 1.94
CA ASN A 42 -6.83 -12.06 1.15
C ASN A 42 -6.54 -10.94 0.13
N SER A 43 -6.54 -9.71 0.62
CA SER A 43 -6.42 -8.50 -0.18
C SER A 43 -5.26 -7.64 0.32
N ILE A 44 -4.61 -6.92 -0.58
CA ILE A 44 -3.56 -5.94 -0.26
C ILE A 44 -3.76 -4.76 -1.20
N GLY A 45 -3.48 -3.55 -0.76
CA GLY A 45 -3.69 -2.34 -1.55
C GLY A 45 -2.70 -1.27 -1.14
N CYS A 46 -2.51 -0.29 -2.00
CA CYS A 46 -1.68 0.87 -1.71
C CYS A 46 -2.38 2.13 -2.19
N GLU A 47 -2.53 3.10 -1.29
CA GLU A 47 -2.85 4.49 -1.62
C GLU A 47 -1.55 5.28 -1.59
N ILE A 48 -1.35 6.18 -2.53
CA ILE A 48 -0.21 7.10 -2.52
C ILE A 48 -0.77 8.50 -2.41
N PHE A 49 -0.14 9.33 -1.59
CA PHE A 49 -0.64 10.68 -1.32
C PHE A 49 -0.20 11.66 -2.41
N GLU A 50 -1.01 12.68 -2.67
CA GLU A 50 -0.90 13.62 -3.81
C GLU A 50 0.45 14.36 -3.91
N ASN A 51 1.26 14.38 -2.85
CA ASN A 51 2.56 15.04 -2.81
C ASN A 51 3.75 14.10 -3.04
N CYS A 52 3.50 12.87 -3.51
CA CYS A 52 4.55 11.89 -3.81
C CYS A 52 5.02 11.98 -5.27
N ASN A 53 6.30 11.67 -5.52
CA ASN A 53 6.82 11.46 -6.88
C ASN A 53 6.16 10.21 -7.52
N ASP A 54 5.64 10.37 -8.75
CA ASP A 54 5.00 9.35 -9.59
C ASP A 54 5.81 8.05 -9.75
N ASP A 55 7.14 8.12 -9.65
CA ASP A 55 8.03 6.95 -9.75
C ASP A 55 7.79 5.92 -8.63
N HIS A 56 7.44 6.39 -7.43
CA HIS A 56 7.18 5.50 -6.29
C HIS A 56 5.82 4.80 -6.41
N LEU A 57 4.79 5.54 -6.83
CA LEU A 57 3.45 5.01 -7.14
C LEU A 57 3.57 3.89 -8.16
N THR A 58 4.24 4.19 -9.27
CA THR A 58 4.39 3.26 -10.38
C THR A 58 5.11 2.00 -9.92
N ARG A 59 6.20 2.12 -9.17
CA ARG A 59 6.98 0.97 -8.70
C ARG A 59 6.19 0.06 -7.74
N VAL A 60 5.49 0.62 -6.75
CA VAL A 60 4.72 -0.19 -5.79
C VAL A 60 3.56 -0.90 -6.49
N ALA A 61 2.84 -0.18 -7.37
CA ALA A 61 1.76 -0.77 -8.15
C ALA A 61 2.25 -1.93 -9.04
N LEU A 62 3.39 -1.77 -9.70
CA LEU A 62 3.97 -2.85 -10.53
C LEU A 62 4.41 -4.05 -9.69
N GLN A 63 5.03 -3.83 -8.53
CA GLN A 63 5.43 -4.93 -7.62
C GLN A 63 4.23 -5.71 -7.10
N LEU A 64 3.16 -5.03 -6.67
CA LEU A 64 1.92 -5.68 -6.23
C LEU A 64 1.36 -6.61 -7.32
N ARG A 65 1.32 -6.12 -8.57
CA ARG A 65 0.87 -6.89 -9.73
C ARG A 65 1.76 -8.11 -9.97
N GLU A 66 3.09 -7.94 -9.94
CA GLU A 66 4.05 -9.04 -10.14
C GLU A 66 3.90 -10.14 -9.08
N PHE A 67 3.77 -9.77 -7.81
CA PHE A 67 3.58 -10.73 -6.73
C PHE A 67 2.25 -11.48 -6.83
N ASN A 68 1.19 -10.79 -7.22
CA ASN A 68 -0.10 -11.42 -7.47
C ASN A 68 -0.02 -12.44 -8.62
N ALA A 69 0.61 -12.07 -9.75
CA ALA A 69 0.81 -12.97 -10.88
C ALA A 69 1.70 -14.19 -10.53
N ALA A 70 2.62 -14.02 -9.59
CA ALA A 70 3.46 -15.10 -9.07
C ALA A 70 2.76 -15.96 -7.99
N GLY A 71 1.53 -15.64 -7.59
CA GLY A 71 0.78 -16.37 -6.55
C GLY A 71 1.37 -16.20 -5.15
N VAL A 72 2.10 -15.10 -4.90
CA VAL A 72 2.66 -14.81 -3.58
C VAL A 72 1.54 -14.39 -2.63
N ARG A 73 1.59 -14.90 -1.39
CA ARG A 73 0.58 -14.58 -0.37
C ARG A 73 0.60 -13.08 -0.06
N VAL A 74 -0.58 -12.48 0.09
CA VAL A 74 -0.72 -11.03 0.33
C VAL A 74 0.07 -10.53 1.54
N LEU A 75 0.17 -11.33 2.61
CA LEU A 75 0.99 -10.99 3.79
C LEU A 75 2.49 -10.93 3.47
N ASN A 76 2.98 -11.86 2.64
CA ASN A 76 4.39 -11.85 2.25
C ASN A 76 4.70 -10.65 1.36
N THR A 77 3.78 -10.32 0.45
CA THR A 77 3.87 -9.12 -0.38
C THR A 77 3.85 -7.85 0.48
N PHE A 78 2.96 -7.80 1.48
CA PHE A 78 2.86 -6.68 2.42
C PHE A 78 4.16 -6.46 3.17
N GLU A 79 4.69 -7.49 3.83
CA GLU A 79 5.94 -7.39 4.58
C GLU A 79 7.14 -7.04 3.69
N PHE A 80 7.17 -7.57 2.45
CA PHE A 80 8.21 -7.22 1.50
C PHE A 80 8.17 -5.74 1.11
N ILE A 81 7.02 -5.22 0.69
CA ILE A 81 6.90 -3.81 0.27
C ILE A 81 7.18 -2.90 1.46
N LYS A 82 6.57 -3.17 2.62
CA LYS A 82 6.82 -2.45 3.87
C LYS A 82 8.31 -2.37 4.22
N SER A 83 9.07 -3.44 4.01
CA SER A 83 10.52 -3.46 4.30
C SER A 83 11.35 -2.50 3.43
N GLN A 84 10.80 -2.01 2.31
CA GLN A 84 11.48 -1.06 1.41
C GLN A 84 11.33 0.39 1.86
N TYR A 85 10.47 0.64 2.84
CA TYR A 85 10.17 1.96 3.35
C TYR A 85 10.52 2.06 4.82
N TYR A 86 10.75 3.28 5.29
CA TYR A 86 10.77 3.53 6.73
C TYR A 86 9.35 3.31 7.24
N GLY A 87 9.20 2.34 8.13
CA GLY A 87 7.90 1.89 8.59
C GLY A 87 7.41 2.70 9.78
N GLY A 88 6.25 3.34 9.63
CA GLY A 88 5.44 3.72 10.78
C GLY A 88 4.94 2.49 11.56
N THR A 89 4.32 2.72 12.71
CA THR A 89 3.62 1.66 13.46
C THR A 89 2.50 1.06 12.60
N ILE A 90 2.36 -0.27 12.61
CA ILE A 90 1.21 -0.93 11.98
C ILE A 90 -0.04 -0.58 12.79
N ASN A 91 -1.03 -0.02 12.11
CA ASN A 91 -2.35 0.24 12.65
C ASN A 91 -3.31 -0.85 12.18
N THR A 92 -4.36 -1.11 12.98
CA THR A 92 -5.39 -2.12 12.72
C THR A 92 -6.78 -1.53 12.91
N GLY A 93 -7.74 -1.88 12.05
CA GLY A 93 -9.11 -1.36 12.09
C GLY A 93 -9.74 -1.23 10.68
N ASP A 94 -10.73 -0.35 10.53
CA ASP A 94 -11.33 -0.08 9.21
C ASP A 94 -10.50 0.97 8.46
N LEU A 95 -10.22 0.69 7.19
CA LEU A 95 -9.50 1.62 6.33
C LEU A 95 -10.28 2.91 6.05
N ALA A 96 -11.62 2.89 6.15
CA ALA A 96 -12.45 4.09 6.08
C ALA A 96 -12.10 5.10 7.19
N ASP A 97 -11.75 4.60 8.39
CA ASP A 97 -11.32 5.43 9.52
C ASP A 97 -9.88 5.93 9.37
N ALA A 98 -9.08 5.22 8.59
CA ALA A 98 -7.70 5.57 8.34
C ALA A 98 -7.56 6.74 7.34
N ARG A 99 -8.50 6.88 6.38
CA ARG A 99 -8.39 7.85 5.28
C ARG A 99 -8.00 9.23 5.82
N VAL A 100 -6.90 9.77 5.31
CA VAL A 100 -6.52 11.15 5.60
C VAL A 100 -7.69 12.00 5.10
N LYS A 101 -8.39 12.70 6.00
CA LYS A 101 -9.39 13.68 5.58
C LYS A 101 -8.65 14.66 4.69
N HIS A 102 -8.91 14.61 3.39
CA HIS A 102 -8.57 15.72 2.52
C HIS A 102 -9.38 16.91 3.04
N GLU A 103 -8.78 17.73 3.89
CA GLU A 103 -9.30 19.07 4.15
C GLU A 103 -9.27 19.76 2.80
N THR A 104 -10.44 19.80 2.18
CA THR A 104 -10.67 20.58 0.96
C THR A 104 -10.45 22.04 1.36
N PRO A 105 -9.64 22.82 0.62
CA PRO A 105 -9.41 24.22 0.93
C PRO A 105 -10.69 25.06 0.95
#